data_AF-A0A2U2Z7T1-F1
#
_entry.id   AF-A0A2U2Z7T1-F1
#
_cell.length_a   1.000
_cell.length_b   1.000
_cell.length_c   1.000
_cell.angle_alpha   90.00
_cell.angle_beta   90.00
_cell.angle_gamma   90.00
#
_symmetry.space_group_name_H-M   'P 1'
#
loop_
_entity.id
_entity.type
_entity.pdbx_description
1 polymer ?
#
loop_
_entity_poly.entity_id
_entity_poly.type
_entity_poly.pdbx_seq_one_letter_code
_entity_poly.pdbx_strand_id
1 'polypeptide(L)'
;MTNQPETTMVAIDGSDALAFVIIRPGATKGSVSIEAAAKGLSKPAAAHVLHHVATQWNEETEIPMETAAHVLWQDQLGGWPPSTFATKLLSLWTSADTENAERLAVAFPGYAAAIALVRSGQQGIEQLRAIAGDS
;
A
#
# COMPACT_ATOMS: atom_id res chain seq x y z
N MET A 1 23.22 -8.59 -25.66
CA MET A 1 22.04 -9.47 -25.79
C MET A 1 21.06 -9.04 -24.72
N THR A 2 19.91 -8.51 -25.10
CA THR A 2 18.89 -7.98 -24.18
C THR A 2 18.03 -9.14 -23.67
N ASN A 3 18.09 -9.42 -22.37
CA ASN A 3 17.18 -10.36 -21.70
C ASN A 3 15.74 -9.87 -21.89
N GLN A 4 14.93 -10.63 -22.61
CA GLN A 4 13.48 -10.48 -22.59
C GLN A 4 12.99 -11.11 -21.28
N PRO A 5 12.13 -10.44 -20.49
CA PRO A 5 11.57 -11.04 -19.29
C PRO A 5 10.74 -12.27 -19.69
N GLU A 6 11.06 -13.43 -19.10
CA GLU A 6 10.30 -14.66 -19.32
C GLU A 6 8.86 -14.44 -18.83
N THR A 7 7.93 -14.39 -19.78
CA THR A 7 6.50 -14.26 -19.47
C THR A 7 5.98 -15.64 -19.11
N THR A 8 5.87 -15.93 -17.81
CA THR A 8 5.23 -17.17 -17.35
C THR A 8 3.72 -16.98 -17.42
N MET A 9 3.07 -17.70 -18.32
CA MET A 9 1.62 -17.70 -18.43
C MET A 9 1.05 -18.56 -17.29
N VAL A 10 0.43 -17.93 -16.29
CA VAL A 10 -0.29 -18.64 -15.23
C VAL A 10 -1.74 -18.79 -15.69
N ALA A 11 -2.15 -20.02 -16.00
CA ALA A 11 -3.55 -20.32 -16.30
C ALA A 11 -4.27 -20.58 -14.99
N ILE A 12 -5.15 -19.66 -14.60
CA ILE A 12 -6.07 -19.83 -13.47
C ILE A 12 -7.40 -20.26 -14.05
N ASP A 13 -7.97 -21.36 -13.56
CA ASP A 13 -9.33 -21.77 -13.92
C ASP A 13 -10.33 -20.73 -13.40
N GLY A 14 -10.89 -19.94 -14.33
CA GLY A 14 -11.78 -18.82 -14.04
C GLY A 14 -13.24 -19.23 -13.79
N SER A 15 -13.56 -20.52 -13.83
CA SER A 15 -14.94 -21.03 -13.74
C SER A 15 -15.62 -20.65 -12.41
N ASP A 16 -14.84 -20.56 -11.33
CA ASP A 16 -15.29 -20.18 -9.97
C ASP A 16 -14.87 -18.77 -9.54
N ALA A 17 -14.26 -17.99 -10.44
CA ALA A 17 -13.80 -16.65 -10.11
C ALA A 17 -14.98 -15.69 -9.88
N LEU A 18 -15.05 -15.08 -8.70
CA LEU A 18 -16.04 -14.05 -8.36
C LEU A 18 -15.81 -12.74 -9.14
N ALA A 19 -14.55 -12.47 -9.51
CA ALA A 19 -14.13 -11.37 -10.36
C ALA A 19 -12.84 -11.72 -11.11
N PHE A 20 -12.64 -11.09 -12.27
CA PHE A 20 -11.37 -11.15 -12.99
C PHE A 20 -10.97 -9.77 -13.54
N VAL A 21 -9.66 -9.61 -13.75
CA VAL A 21 -9.05 -8.51 -14.50
C VAL A 21 -8.14 -9.12 -15.55
N ILE A 22 -8.37 -8.78 -16.82
CA ILE A 22 -7.49 -9.13 -17.92
C ILE A 22 -6.74 -7.87 -18.32
N ILE A 23 -5.42 -7.95 -18.30
CA ILE A 23 -4.54 -6.88 -18.78
C ILE A 23 -3.85 -7.36 -20.05
N ARG A 24 -3.99 -6.59 -21.13
CA ARG A 24 -3.35 -6.84 -22.41
C ARG A 24 -2.45 -5.66 -22.76
N PRO A 25 -1.35 -5.87 -23.52
CA PRO A 25 -0.66 -4.79 -24.18
C PRO A 25 -1.65 -3.94 -24.99
N GLY A 26 -1.59 -2.63 -24.81
CA GLY A 26 -2.45 -1.71 -25.55
C GLY A 26 -1.95 -1.50 -26.98
N ALA A 27 -2.82 -0.94 -27.83
CA ALA A 27 -2.49 -0.71 -29.24
C ALA A 27 -1.40 0.35 -29.46
N THR A 28 -1.06 1.12 -28.42
CA THR A 28 -0.02 2.15 -28.46
C THR A 28 1.13 1.83 -27.49
N LYS A 29 2.34 2.26 -27.83
CA LYS A 29 3.52 2.02 -27.00
C LYS A 29 3.31 2.61 -25.60
N GLY A 30 3.44 1.76 -24.58
CA GLY A 30 3.27 2.14 -23.18
C GLY A 30 1.82 2.17 -22.68
N SER A 31 0.85 1.76 -23.50
CA SER A 31 -0.53 1.58 -23.03
C SER A 31 -0.83 0.11 -22.70
N VAL A 32 -1.87 -0.08 -21.88
CA VAL A 32 -2.48 -1.37 -21.60
C VAL A 32 -3.98 -1.29 -21.84
N SER A 33 -4.58 -2.40 -22.30
CA SER A 33 -6.02 -2.59 -22.32
C SER A 33 -6.43 -3.40 -21.11
N ILE A 34 -7.44 -2.92 -20.39
CA ILE A 34 -7.93 -3.55 -19.16
C ILE A 34 -9.39 -3.93 -19.39
N GLU A 35 -9.70 -5.20 -19.21
CA GLU A 35 -11.07 -5.71 -19.14
C GLU A 35 -11.32 -6.30 -17.76
N ALA A 36 -12.44 -5.95 -17.14
CA ALA A 36 -12.82 -6.49 -15.85
C ALA A 36 -14.27 -6.95 -15.89
N ALA A 37 -14.56 -8.08 -15.26
CA ALA A 37 -15.92 -8.51 -15.00
C ALA A 37 -16.02 -9.13 -13.60
N ALA A 38 -17.20 -9.04 -13.03
CA ALA A 38 -17.53 -9.66 -11.76
C ALA A 38 -18.90 -10.32 -11.84
N LYS A 39 -19.03 -11.52 -11.25
CA LYS A 39 -20.27 -12.29 -11.22
C LYS A 39 -20.72 -12.42 -9.78
N GLY A 40 -21.92 -11.92 -9.46
CA GLY A 40 -22.49 -12.00 -8.10
C GLY A 40 -21.95 -10.96 -7.10
N LEU A 41 -21.02 -10.09 -7.50
CA LEU A 41 -20.55 -8.96 -6.69
C LEU A 41 -21.30 -7.66 -7.04
N SER A 42 -21.57 -6.85 -6.02
CA SER A 42 -22.04 -5.48 -6.23
C SER A 42 -20.92 -4.61 -6.83
N LYS A 43 -21.28 -3.54 -7.55
CA LYS A 43 -20.28 -2.61 -8.11
C LYS A 43 -19.30 -2.04 -7.05
N PRO A 44 -19.75 -1.65 -5.84
CA PRO A 44 -18.83 -1.21 -4.78
C PRO A 44 -17.87 -2.31 -4.31
N ALA A 45 -18.35 -3.55 -4.17
CA ALA A 45 -17.51 -4.67 -3.75
C ALA A 45 -16.45 -5.00 -4.81
N ALA A 46 -16.83 -5.00 -6.09
CA ALA A 46 -15.88 -5.16 -7.19
C ALA A 46 -14.85 -4.03 -7.22
N ALA A 47 -15.27 -2.76 -7.06
CA ALA A 47 -14.36 -1.62 -6.99
C ALA A 47 -13.36 -1.72 -5.82
N HIS A 48 -13.81 -2.21 -4.66
CA HIS A 48 -12.94 -2.44 -3.51
C HIS A 48 -11.86 -3.48 -3.79
N VAL A 49 -12.23 -4.62 -4.39
CA VAL A 49 -11.26 -5.67 -4.78
C VAL A 49 -10.27 -5.16 -5.81
N LEU A 50 -10.72 -4.45 -6.84
CA LEU A 50 -9.85 -3.86 -7.86
C LEU A 50 -8.88 -2.85 -7.28
N HIS A 51 -9.36 -1.99 -6.37
CA HIS A 51 -8.51 -1.04 -5.67
C HIS A 51 -7.46 -1.76 -4.81
N HIS A 52 -7.87 -2.79 -4.06
CA HIS A 52 -6.95 -3.59 -3.26
C HIS A 52 -5.86 -4.25 -4.11
N VAL A 53 -6.21 -4.88 -5.23
CA VAL A 53 -5.23 -5.47 -6.17
C VAL A 53 -4.31 -4.40 -6.74
N ALA A 54 -4.85 -3.24 -7.14
CA ALA A 54 -4.03 -2.13 -7.62
C ALA A 54 -3.05 -1.62 -6.54
N THR A 55 -3.48 -1.55 -5.28
CA THR A 55 -2.59 -1.17 -4.17
C THR A 55 -1.51 -2.21 -3.89
N GLN A 56 -1.76 -3.49 -4.19
CA GLN A 56 -0.74 -4.55 -4.09
C GLN A 56 0.33 -4.45 -5.19
N TRP A 57 0.02 -3.79 -6.31
CA TRP A 57 0.98 -3.57 -7.41
C TRP A 57 1.76 -2.27 -7.28
N ASN A 58 1.30 -1.36 -6.41
CA ASN A 58 2.06 -0.20 -6.04
C ASN A 58 3.06 -0.61 -4.95
N GLU A 59 4.30 -0.91 -5.35
CA GLU A 59 5.37 -1.30 -4.42
C GLU A 59 5.69 -0.20 -3.39
N GLU A 60 5.32 1.05 -3.67
CA GLU A 60 5.52 2.18 -2.76
C GLU A 60 4.21 2.90 -2.48
N THR A 61 3.64 2.66 -1.31
CA THR A 61 2.68 3.61 -0.73
C THR A 61 3.44 4.89 -0.42
N GLU A 62 3.07 5.99 -1.07
CA GLU A 62 3.66 7.30 -0.79
C GLU A 62 3.44 7.67 0.69
N ILE A 63 4.53 7.95 1.40
CA ILE A 63 4.50 8.41 2.79
C ILE A 63 4.63 9.93 2.76
N PRO A 64 3.58 10.69 3.15
CA PRO A 64 3.70 12.13 3.27
C PRO A 64 4.79 12.52 4.29
N MET A 65 5.53 13.59 4.02
CA MET A 65 6.57 14.12 4.92
C MET A 65 6.09 14.27 6.37
N GLU A 66 4.87 14.80 6.56
CA GLU A 66 4.25 14.96 7.88
C GLU A 66 4.03 13.62 8.57
N THR A 67 3.57 12.61 7.82
CA THR A 67 3.36 11.26 8.34
C THR A 67 4.67 10.61 8.78
N ALA A 68 5.74 10.80 8.02
CA ALA A 68 7.08 10.34 8.40
C ALA A 68 7.56 11.01 9.69
N ALA A 69 7.44 12.34 9.79
CA ALA A 69 7.86 13.09 10.97
C ALA A 69 7.09 12.68 12.24
N HIS A 70 5.77 12.47 12.13
CA HIS A 70 4.94 12.04 13.26
C HIS A 70 5.31 10.65 13.79
N VAL A 71 5.61 9.71 12.88
CA VAL A 71 6.00 8.35 13.26
C VAL A 71 7.39 8.35 13.91
N LEU A 72 8.34 9.11 13.36
CA LEU A 72 9.65 9.31 14.00
C LEU A 72 9.52 9.91 15.40
N TRP A 73 8.63 10.91 15.56
CA TRP A 73 8.39 11.55 16.86
C TRP A 73 7.84 10.55 17.88
N GLN A 74 6.90 9.69 17.49
CA GLN A 74 6.29 8.68 18.36
C GLN A 74 7.32 7.71 18.93
N ASP A 75 8.29 7.29 18.11
CA ASP A 75 9.33 6.34 18.50
C ASP A 75 10.60 7.02 19.06
N GLN A 76 10.56 8.33 19.31
CA GLN A 76 11.67 9.14 19.83
C GLN A 76 12.92 9.13 18.92
N LEU A 77 12.71 9.07 17.60
CA LEU A 77 13.74 8.95 16.58
C LEU A 77 14.03 10.25 15.81
N GLY A 78 13.38 11.37 16.17
CA GLY A 78 13.45 12.67 15.48
C GLY A 78 12.07 13.16 15.07
N GLY A 79 11.99 14.07 14.11
CA GLY A 79 10.73 14.60 13.60
C GLY A 79 10.06 15.60 14.56
N TRP A 80 8.77 15.86 14.30
CA TRP A 80 7.99 16.88 15.01
C TRP A 80 6.62 16.35 15.40
N PRO A 81 6.03 16.90 16.49
CA PRO A 81 4.86 16.30 17.12
C PRO A 81 3.61 16.34 16.22
N PRO A 82 2.82 15.24 16.20
CA PRO A 82 1.53 15.22 15.52
C PRO A 82 0.47 16.10 16.19
N SER A 83 -0.59 16.41 15.44
CA SER A 83 -1.83 16.92 16.02
C SER A 83 -2.49 15.90 16.96
N THR A 84 -3.39 16.34 17.83
CA THR A 84 -4.12 15.46 18.78
C THR A 84 -4.81 14.27 18.10
N PHE A 85 -5.35 14.47 16.89
CA PHE A 85 -5.96 13.38 16.13
C PHE A 85 -4.91 12.34 15.73
N ALA A 86 -3.81 12.78 15.10
CA ALA A 86 -2.74 11.90 14.67
C ALA A 86 -2.05 11.21 15.85
N THR A 87 -1.90 11.88 17.00
CA THR A 87 -1.42 11.24 18.24
C THR A 87 -2.31 10.09 18.66
N LYS A 88 -3.64 10.31 18.73
CA LYS A 88 -4.59 9.24 19.11
C LYS A 88 -4.57 8.09 18.10
N LEU A 89 -4.49 8.42 16.82
CA LEU A 89 -4.40 7.45 15.75
C LEU A 89 -3.15 6.56 15.89
N LEU A 90 -1.97 7.13 16.11
CA LEU A 90 -0.73 6.38 16.36
C LEU A 90 -0.80 5.51 17.63
N SER A 91 -1.42 6.02 18.69
CA SER A 91 -1.67 5.23 19.90
C SER A 91 -2.58 4.03 19.65
N LEU A 92 -3.54 4.11 18.72
CA LEU A 92 -4.38 2.97 18.34
C LEU A 92 -3.55 1.86 17.68
N TRP A 93 -2.59 2.17 16.82
CA TRP A 93 -1.69 1.14 16.26
C TRP A 93 -0.83 0.44 17.31
N THR A 94 -0.53 1.12 18.41
CA THR A 94 0.28 0.54 19.49
C THR A 94 -0.51 -0.47 20.32
N SER A 95 -1.83 -0.29 20.43
CA SER A 95 -2.70 -1.17 21.22
C SER A 95 -3.59 -2.12 20.41
N ALA A 96 -3.66 -1.94 19.08
CA ALA A 96 -4.48 -2.78 18.20
C ALA A 96 -3.96 -4.22 18.14
N ASP A 97 -4.89 -5.17 18.16
CA ASP A 97 -4.64 -6.54 17.72
C ASP A 97 -4.43 -6.59 16.20
N THR A 98 -4.05 -7.77 15.67
CA THR A 98 -3.75 -7.95 14.24
C THR A 98 -4.90 -7.53 13.34
N GLU A 99 -6.14 -7.93 13.66
CA GLU A 99 -7.32 -7.62 12.83
C GLU A 99 -7.60 -6.11 12.79
N ASN A 100 -7.53 -5.42 13.92
CA ASN A 100 -7.75 -3.98 13.95
C ASN A 100 -6.58 -3.20 13.37
N ALA A 101 -5.34 -3.70 13.48
CA ALA A 101 -4.18 -3.11 12.82
C ALA A 101 -4.29 -3.20 11.29
N GLU A 102 -4.82 -4.30 10.75
CA GLU A 102 -5.12 -4.44 9.32
C GLU A 102 -6.18 -3.44 8.86
N ARG A 103 -7.27 -3.27 9.64
CA ARG A 103 -8.29 -2.25 9.34
C ARG A 103 -7.71 -0.83 9.34
N LEU A 104 -6.86 -0.52 10.31
CA LEU A 104 -6.16 0.76 10.36
C LEU A 104 -5.23 0.95 9.15
N ALA A 105 -4.52 -0.10 8.74
CA ALA A 105 -3.64 -0.04 7.57
C ALA A 105 -4.39 0.24 6.27
N VAL A 106 -5.58 -0.34 6.09
CA VAL A 106 -6.46 -0.04 4.95
C VAL A 106 -6.96 1.41 5.00
N ALA A 107 -7.34 1.91 6.18
CA ALA A 107 -7.88 3.25 6.33
C ALA A 107 -6.81 4.36 6.23
N PHE A 108 -5.57 4.06 6.60
CA PHE A 108 -4.48 5.05 6.71
C PHE A 108 -3.16 4.46 6.18
N PRO A 109 -3.07 4.19 4.87
CA PRO A 109 -1.97 3.43 4.28
C PRO A 109 -0.60 4.11 4.46
N GLY A 110 -0.52 5.45 4.39
CA GLY A 110 0.75 6.17 4.58
C GLY A 110 1.34 6.01 5.98
N TYR A 111 0.51 5.99 7.03
CA TYR A 111 0.97 5.72 8.40
C TYR A 111 1.39 4.27 8.56
N ALA A 112 0.65 3.33 7.97
CA ALA A 112 1.01 1.92 8.02
C ALA A 112 2.36 1.66 7.33
N ALA A 113 2.60 2.28 6.18
CA ALA A 113 3.88 2.22 5.48
C ALA A 113 5.02 2.82 6.32
N ALA A 114 4.82 3.98 6.94
CA ALA A 114 5.80 4.61 7.82
C ALA A 114 6.12 3.74 9.06
N ILE A 115 5.12 3.15 9.70
CA ILE A 115 5.30 2.24 10.83
C ILE A 115 6.05 0.97 10.39
N ALA A 116 5.75 0.45 9.20
CA ALA A 116 6.48 -0.69 8.63
C ALA A 116 7.97 -0.38 8.39
N LEU A 117 8.30 0.85 7.96
CA LEU A 117 9.69 1.28 7.83
C LEU A 117 10.41 1.35 9.18
N VAL A 118 9.80 1.86 10.24
CA VAL A 118 10.47 1.82 11.56
C VAL A 118 10.72 0.37 12.01
N ARG A 119 9.73 -0.52 11.78
CA ARG A 119 9.84 -1.94 12.14
C ARG A 119 10.87 -2.71 11.32
N SER A 120 11.22 -2.26 10.12
CA SER A 120 12.28 -2.89 9.31
C SER A 120 13.69 -2.57 9.82
N GLY A 121 13.82 -1.64 10.77
CA GLY A 121 15.06 -1.31 11.47
C GLY A 121 15.78 -0.11 10.87
N GLN A 122 17.11 -0.08 11.05
CA GLN A 122 17.93 1.11 10.80
C GLN A 122 17.77 1.68 9.37
N GLN A 123 17.74 0.82 8.36
CA GLN A 123 17.59 1.25 6.97
C GLN A 123 16.23 1.92 6.72
N GLY A 124 15.15 1.39 7.29
CA GLY A 124 13.83 1.99 7.17
C GLY A 124 13.70 3.31 7.94
N ILE A 125 14.35 3.42 9.10
CA ILE A 125 14.43 4.67 9.86
C ILE A 125 15.16 5.76 9.06
N GLU A 126 16.27 5.42 8.39
CA GLU A 126 17.01 6.34 7.51
C GLU A 126 16.17 6.80 6.33
N GLN A 127 15.43 5.89 5.69
CA GLN A 127 14.48 6.23 4.64
C GLN A 127 13.39 7.17 5.16
N LEU A 128 12.85 6.91 6.35
CA LEU A 128 11.80 7.73 6.95
C LEU A 128 12.30 9.15 7.30
N ARG A 129 13.54 9.27 7.79
CA ARG A 129 14.21 10.56 8.04
C ARG A 129 14.41 11.38 6.76
N ALA A 130 14.85 10.73 5.69
CA ALA A 130 14.97 11.36 4.39
C ALA A 130 13.63 11.93 3.89
N ILE A 131 12.53 11.18 4.08
CA ILE A 131 11.18 11.63 3.74
C ILE A 131 10.73 12.79 4.62
N ALA A 132 11.04 12.76 5.91
CA ALA A 132 10.68 13.80 6.88
C ALA A 132 11.45 15.12 6.70
N GLY A 133 12.51 15.14 5.88
CA GLY A 133 13.40 16.28 5.71
C GLY A 133 14.37 16.48 6.89
N ASP A 134 14.52 15.47 7.74
CA ASP A 134 15.43 15.44 8.90
C ASP A 134 16.73 14.76 8.44
N SER A 135 17.74 15.54 8.02
CA SER A 135 19.06 15.04 7.57
C SER A 135 20.11 15.18 8.66
#